data_AF-K0T8L6-F1
#
_entry.id   AF-K0T8L6-F1
#
_cell.length_a   1.000
_cell.length_b   1.000
_cell.length_c   1.000
_cell.angle_alpha   90.00
_cell.angle_beta   90.00
_cell.angle_gamma   90.00
#
_symmetry.space_group_name_H-M   'P 1'
#
loop_
_entity.id
_entity.type
_entity.pdbx_description
1 polymer ?
#
loop_
_entity_poly.entity_id
_entity_poly.type
_entity_poly.pdbx_seq_one_letter_code
_entity_poly.pdbx_strand_id
1 'polypeptide(L)'
;MSRRLSGLQKDVLALYRSILRQASVIDRQRQCKGETSSFVQLISNDSETSISHAREKFRKEAMSVRRSDFKRIEYKIRKGEKQLKLMKMPGVSLVGPGA
;
A
#
# COMPACT_ATOMS: atom_id res chain seq x y z
N MET A 1 11.37 -25.33 9.26
CA MET A 1 11.52 -25.59 7.81
C MET A 1 11.21 -24.32 7.03
N SER A 2 12.23 -23.63 6.50
CA SER A 2 12.00 -22.46 5.63
C SER A 2 11.50 -22.93 4.26
N ARG A 3 10.27 -22.57 3.90
CA ARG A 3 9.69 -22.96 2.61
C ARG A 3 10.36 -22.11 1.52
N ARG A 4 11.02 -22.74 0.54
CA ARG A 4 11.65 -22.03 -0.59
C ARG A 4 10.56 -21.32 -1.39
N LEU A 5 10.61 -19.99 -1.42
CA LEU A 5 9.69 -19.15 -2.19
C LEU A 5 10.19 -19.02 -3.65
N SER A 6 9.26 -19.03 -4.60
CA SER A 6 9.58 -18.73 -6.00
C SER A 6 10.03 -17.28 -6.17
N GLY A 7 10.70 -16.95 -7.28
CA GLY A 7 11.12 -15.57 -7.59
C GLY A 7 9.92 -14.61 -7.52
N LEU A 8 8.84 -14.95 -8.22
CA LEU A 8 7.62 -14.16 -8.22
C LEU A 8 7.00 -13.97 -6.82
N GLN A 9 7.01 -15.00 -5.97
CA GLN A 9 6.52 -14.87 -4.59
C GLN A 9 7.39 -13.91 -3.77
N LYS A 10 8.71 -13.93 -3.97
CA LYS A 10 9.62 -12.97 -3.33
C LYS A 10 9.32 -11.56 -3.78
N ASP A 11 9.07 -11.34 -5.06
CA ASP A 11 8.75 -10.03 -5.63
C ASP A 11 7.44 -9.47 -5.08
N VAL A 12 6.38 -10.30 -5.03
CA VAL A 12 5.10 -9.94 -4.38
C VAL A 12 5.32 -9.49 -2.93
N LEU A 13 6.08 -10.26 -2.16
CA LEU A 13 6.34 -9.93 -0.75
C LEU A 13 7.25 -8.71 -0.59
N ALA A 14 8.23 -8.52 -1.47
CA ALA A 14 9.10 -7.36 -1.48
C ALA A 14 8.32 -6.08 -1.76
N LEU A 15 7.42 -6.12 -2.76
CA LEU A 15 6.51 -5.03 -3.08
C LEU A 15 5.58 -4.71 -1.91
N TYR A 16 4.92 -5.73 -1.33
CA TYR A 16 4.03 -5.56 -0.18
C TYR A 16 4.73 -4.87 1.00
N ARG A 17 5.91 -5.37 1.41
CA ARG A 17 6.68 -4.77 2.50
C ARG A 17 7.08 -3.33 2.20
N SER A 18 7.45 -3.04 0.95
CA SER A 18 7.86 -1.70 0.54
C SER A 18 6.71 -0.70 0.58
N ILE A 19 5.51 -1.12 0.16
CA ILE A 19 4.29 -0.31 0.28
C ILE A 19 3.95 -0.05 1.75
N LEU A 20 3.99 -1.07 2.62
CA LEU A 20 3.71 -0.88 4.04
C LEU A 20 4.69 0.10 4.70
N ARG A 21 5.98 -0.01 4.40
CA ARG A 21 7.00 0.92 4.91
C ARG A 21 6.71 2.35 4.44
N GLN A 22 6.39 2.53 3.16
CA GLN A 22 6.07 3.85 2.62
C GLN A 22 4.80 4.44 3.25
N ALA A 23 3.74 3.63 3.40
CA ALA A 23 2.52 4.03 4.10
C ALA A 23 2.81 4.46 5.54
N SER A 24 3.68 3.73 6.25
CA SER A 24 4.13 4.08 7.60
C SER A 24 4.87 5.42 7.64
N VAL A 25 5.71 5.70 6.65
CA VAL A 25 6.42 6.98 6.53
C VAL A 25 5.43 8.11 6.28
N ILE A 26 4.44 7.90 5.40
CA ILE A 26 3.39 8.88 5.11
C ILE A 26 2.55 9.16 6.36
N ASP A 27 2.12 8.13 7.08
CA ASP A 27 1.32 8.30 8.30
C ASP A 27 2.11 9.07 9.37
N ARG A 28 3.41 8.77 9.54
CA ARG A 28 4.30 9.55 10.43
C ARG A 28 4.49 10.99 9.95
N GLN A 29 4.67 11.20 8.64
CA GLN A 29 4.79 12.54 8.07
C GLN A 29 3.51 13.37 8.26
N ARG A 30 2.33 12.76 8.15
CA ARG A 30 1.04 13.39 8.47
C ARG A 30 0.99 13.82 9.94
N GLN A 31 1.43 12.95 10.86
CA GLN A 31 1.46 13.25 12.30
C GLN A 31 2.47 14.37 12.64
N CYS A 32 3.67 14.39 12.04
CA CYS A 32 4.69 15.40 12.33
C CYS A 32 4.40 16.78 11.73
N LYS A 33 3.59 16.88 10.66
CA LYS A 33 3.23 18.16 10.06
C LYS A 33 2.26 18.99 10.90
N GLY A 34 1.78 18.47 12.04
CA GLY A 34 1.05 19.26 13.04
C GLY A 34 -0.26 19.86 12.54
N GLU A 35 -0.73 19.52 11.35
CA GLU A 35 -2.01 19.96 10.83
C GLU A 35 -3.09 19.07 11.44
N THR A 36 -3.61 19.58 12.55
CA THR A 36 -4.92 19.32 13.15
C THR A 36 -4.95 18.50 14.45
N SER A 37 -4.88 19.23 15.57
CA SER A 37 -5.78 18.97 16.72
C SER A 37 -7.24 19.27 16.33
N SER A 38 -7.73 18.72 15.20
CA SER A 38 -9.10 18.94 14.77
C SER A 38 -9.97 17.94 15.48
N PHE A 39 -10.98 18.47 16.15
CA PHE A 39 -12.20 17.81 16.59
C PHE A 39 -12.65 16.67 15.65
N VAL A 40 -12.46 16.82 14.33
CA VAL A 40 -12.75 15.80 13.31
C VAL A 40 -12.03 14.46 13.54
N GLN A 41 -10.79 14.45 14.05
CA GLN A 41 -10.02 13.22 14.27
C GLN A 41 -10.54 12.37 15.45
N LEU A 42 -11.33 12.96 16.36
CA LEU A 42 -11.97 12.25 17.49
C LEU A 42 -13.32 11.63 17.10
N ILE A 43 -14.04 12.22 16.15
CA ILE A 43 -15.34 11.72 15.65
C ILE A 43 -15.18 10.78 14.46
N SER A 44 -14.08 10.88 13.71
CA SER A 44 -13.73 9.92 12.66
C SER A 44 -13.10 8.65 13.26
N ASN A 45 -13.94 7.79 13.85
CA ASN A 45 -13.56 6.41 14.18
C ASN A 45 -13.23 5.56 12.92
N ASP A 46 -13.46 6.08 11.71
CA ASP A 46 -13.08 5.53 10.41
C ASP A 46 -11.64 5.88 9.97
N SER A 47 -10.73 6.08 10.94
CA SER A 47 -9.31 6.32 10.69
C SER A 47 -8.62 5.05 10.13
N GLU A 48 -8.91 4.69 8.88
CA GLU A 48 -8.08 3.75 8.14
C GLU A 48 -6.70 4.40 7.91
N THR A 49 -5.74 4.01 8.74
CA THR A 49 -4.32 4.31 8.49
C THR A 49 -3.95 3.90 7.07
N SER A 50 -3.01 4.61 6.43
CA SER A 50 -2.55 4.26 5.08
C SER A 50 -2.06 2.81 5.03
N ILE A 51 -1.53 2.30 6.14
CA ILE A 51 -1.15 0.91 6.34
C ILE A 51 -2.37 -0.03 6.27
N SER A 52 -3.45 0.24 7.00
CA SER A 52 -4.66 -0.61 7.00
C SER A 52 -5.24 -0.73 5.59
N HIS A 53 -5.42 0.42 4.92
CA HIS A 53 -5.92 0.48 3.56
C HIS A 53 -5.02 -0.29 2.58
N ALA A 54 -3.69 -0.13 2.68
CA ALA A 54 -2.74 -0.89 1.84
C ALA A 54 -2.86 -2.41 2.06
N ARG A 55 -3.02 -2.86 3.31
CA ARG A 55 -3.19 -4.29 3.64
C ARG A 55 -4.48 -4.84 3.06
N GLU A 56 -5.58 -4.11 3.22
CA GLU A 56 -6.87 -4.54 2.71
C GLU A 56 -6.89 -4.62 1.19
N LYS A 57 -6.38 -3.58 0.52
CA LYS A 57 -6.27 -3.57 -0.94
C LYS A 57 -5.45 -4.75 -1.45
N PHE A 58 -4.31 -5.04 -0.81
CA PHE A 58 -3.46 -6.17 -1.20
C PHE A 58 -4.17 -7.51 -0.99
N ARG A 59 -4.92 -7.68 0.11
CA ARG A 59 -5.73 -8.88 0.36
C ARG A 59 -6.83 -9.05 -0.69
N LYS A 60 -7.60 -7.99 -0.98
CA LYS A 60 -8.66 -8.00 -2.01
C LYS A 60 -8.10 -8.37 -3.38
N GLU A 61 -6.98 -7.75 -3.79
CA GLU A 61 -6.35 -8.09 -5.07
C GLU A 61 -5.81 -9.53 -5.11
N ALA A 62 -5.20 -10.01 -4.01
CA ALA A 62 -4.71 -11.39 -3.93
C ALA A 62 -5.84 -12.43 -4.02
N MET A 63 -7.03 -12.13 -3.50
CA MET A 63 -8.22 -12.98 -3.68
C MET A 63 -8.74 -12.98 -5.13
N SER A 64 -8.51 -11.89 -5.87
CA SER A 64 -8.99 -11.74 -7.25
C SER A 64 -8.11 -12.42 -8.31
N VAL A 65 -6.93 -12.92 -7.94
CA VAL A 65 -5.95 -13.50 -8.87
C VAL A 65 -5.64 -14.94 -8.49
N ARG A 66 -5.70 -15.85 -9.48
CA ARG A 66 -5.30 -17.24 -9.28
C ARG A 66 -3.79 -17.36 -9.19
N ARG A 67 -3.29 -18.30 -8.37
CA ARG A 67 -1.85 -18.53 -8.18
C ARG A 67 -1.11 -18.96 -9.47
N SER A 68 -1.83 -19.56 -10.41
CA SER A 68 -1.30 -19.99 -11.72
C SER A 68 -1.23 -18.85 -12.75
N ASP A 69 -1.83 -17.70 -12.47
CA ASP A 69 -1.98 -16.62 -13.45
C ASP A 69 -0.77 -15.68 -13.42
N PHE A 70 0.40 -16.23 -13.76
CA PHE A 70 1.70 -15.58 -13.59
C PHE A 70 1.79 -14.21 -14.29
N LYS A 71 1.28 -14.11 -15.52
CA LYS A 71 1.26 -12.86 -16.30
C LYS A 71 0.48 -11.76 -15.59
N ARG A 72 -0.68 -12.11 -15.01
CA ARG A 72 -1.51 -11.16 -14.27
C ARG A 72 -0.84 -10.73 -12.96
N ILE A 73 -0.21 -11.66 -12.24
CA ILE A 73 0.55 -11.35 -11.02
C ILE A 73 1.72 -10.42 -11.36
N GLU A 74 2.48 -10.69 -12.41
CA GLU A 74 3.59 -9.86 -12.86
C GLU A 74 3.14 -8.45 -13.25
N TYR A 75 2.06 -8.34 -14.01
CA TYR A 75 1.46 -7.03 -14.34
C TYR A 75 1.07 -6.26 -13.07
N LYS A 76 0.46 -6.91 -12.08
CA LYS A 76 0.07 -6.30 -10.81
C LYS A 76 1.29 -5.84 -10.01
N ILE A 77 2.37 -6.63 -10.00
CA ILE A 77 3.66 -6.22 -9.38
C ILE A 77 4.17 -4.93 -10.04
N ARG A 78 4.31 -4.92 -11.37
CA ARG A 78 4.77 -3.73 -12.11
C ARG A 78 3.88 -2.51 -11.87
N LYS A 79 2.55 -2.70 -11.81
CA LYS A 79 1.59 -1.63 -11.49
C LYS A 79 1.79 -1.09 -10.08
N GLY A 80 1.98 -1.96 -9.10
CA GLY A 80 2.22 -1.57 -7.71
C GLY A 80 3.57 -0.86 -7.53
N GLU A 81 4.62 -1.27 -8.24
CA GLU A 81 5.92 -0.58 -8.24
C GLU A 81 5.81 0.85 -8.76
N LYS A 82 5.02 1.07 -9.83
CA LYS A 82 4.73 2.42 -10.33
C LYS A 82 4.00 3.26 -9.28
N GLN A 83 3.02 2.69 -8.58
CA GLN A 83 2.31 3.38 -7.49
C GLN A 83 3.24 3.72 -6.34
N LEU A 84 4.12 2.79 -5.94
CA LEU A 84 5.11 3.01 -4.91
C LEU A 84 6.11 4.10 -5.29
N LYS A 85 6.57 4.13 -6.55
CA LYS A 85 7.44 5.18 -7.06
C LYS A 85 6.77 6.55 -6.94
N LEU A 86 5.49 6.63 -7.29
CA LEU A 86 4.71 7.85 -7.19
C LEU A 86 4.52 8.31 -5.74
N MET A 87 4.21 7.40 -4.81
CA MET A 87 4.11 7.68 -3.36
C MET A 87 5.42 8.15 -2.72
N LYS A 88 6.57 7.88 -3.35
CA LYS A 88 7.90 8.31 -2.90
C LYS A 88 8.31 9.66 -3.49
N MET A 89 7.65 10.13 -4.55
CA MET A 89 7.97 11.42 -5.16
C MET A 89 7.43 12.56 -4.28
N PRO A 90 8.29 13.46 -3.77
CA PRO A 90 7.82 14.64 -3.06
C PRO A 90 7.05 15.55 -4.03
N GLY A 91 5.84 15.98 -3.64
CA GLY A 91 5.02 16.90 -4.43
C GLY A 91 3.83 16.28 -5.18
N VAL A 92 3.66 14.96 -5.18
CA VAL A 92 2.42 14.33 -5.68
C VAL A 92 1.54 13.95 -4.51
N SER A 93 0.62 14.84 -4.12
CA SER A 93 -0.50 14.50 -3.26
C SER A 93 -1.43 13.56 -4.03
N LEU A 94 -1.37 12.26 -3.71
CA LEU A 94 -2.35 11.29 -4.18
C LEU A 94 -3.68 11.50 -3.46
N VAL A 95 -4.35 12.61 -3.76
CA VAL A 95 -5.81 12.66 -3.74
C VAL A 95 -6.26 12.16 -5.10
N GLY A 96 -6.55 10.87 -5.19
CA GLY A 96 -7.38 10.39 -6.30
C GLY A 96 -8.83 10.73 -5.95
N PRO A 97 -9.57 11.50 -6.77
CA PRO A 97 -11.00 11.65 -6.59
C PRO A 97 -11.68 10.31 -6.83
N GLY A 98 -12.77 10.07 -6.11
CA GLY A 98 -13.43 8.78 -5.98
C GLY A 98 -13.91 8.11 -7.27
N ALA A 99 -14.14 6.80 -7.12
CA ALA A 99 -15.14 6.00 -7.82
C ALA A 99 -15.33 4.70 -7.04
#